data_AF-A0A0P1FR46-F1
#
_entry.id   AF-A0A0P1FR46-F1
#
_cell.length_a   1.000
_cell.length_b   1.000
_cell.length_c   1.000
_cell.angle_alpha   90.00
_cell.angle_beta   90.00
_cell.angle_gamma   90.00
#
_symmetry.space_group_name_H-M   'P 1'
#
loop_
_entity.id
_entity.type
_entity.pdbx_description
1 polymer ?
#
loop_
_entity_poly.entity_id
_entity_poly.type
_entity_poly.pdbx_seq_one_letter_code
_entity_poly.pdbx_strand_id
1 'polypeptide(L)'
;MPVMGGLESCKRIRQAGASQNARIVALTAHVLERDDRIYAEAGMDGVLSKPLDRQDLLRVLRGERQIQTRQQHGHEVLDEGHLGQVMSSLGQDRSHDLMQGLGQEIDALMIRLKEVDMSSPCAASLMAEVHSMAGSAAMVGARKLLGSLNDLEGELERGGEVDLNRWHDHLIPIWQETRQALNALEARVY
;
A
#
# COMPACT_ATOMS: atom_id res chain seq x y z
N MET A 1 -4.94 -1.60 -14.31
CA MET A 1 -5.20 -2.02 -15.70
C MET A 1 -5.71 -0.81 -16.48
N PRO A 2 -5.09 -0.43 -17.60
CA PRO A 2 -5.36 0.85 -18.26
C PRO A 2 -6.64 0.90 -19.12
N VAL A 3 -7.27 -0.24 -19.42
CA VAL A 3 -8.47 -0.30 -20.30
C VAL A 3 -9.76 -0.61 -19.53
N MET A 4 -9.68 -1.37 -18.43
CA MET A 4 -10.85 -1.91 -17.72
C MET A 4 -10.54 -2.17 -16.26
N GLY A 5 -11.51 -1.91 -15.38
CA GLY A 5 -11.41 -2.19 -13.95
C GLY A 5 -11.46 -3.69 -13.64
N GLY A 6 -10.80 -4.10 -12.54
CA GLY A 6 -10.68 -5.51 -12.17
C GLY A 6 -12.02 -6.23 -11.92
N LEU A 7 -13.04 -5.54 -11.42
CA LEU A 7 -14.38 -6.11 -11.23
C LEU A 7 -15.03 -6.49 -12.56
N GLU A 8 -14.98 -5.58 -13.53
CA GLU A 8 -15.53 -5.80 -14.87
C GLU A 8 -14.74 -6.89 -15.60
N SER A 9 -13.42 -6.91 -15.45
CA SER A 9 -12.58 -7.99 -15.99
C SER A 9 -12.94 -9.35 -15.41
N CYS A 10 -13.17 -9.43 -14.10
CA CYS A 10 -13.60 -10.67 -13.45
C CYS A 10 -14.94 -11.17 -13.99
N LYS A 11 -15.94 -10.28 -14.11
CA LYS A 11 -17.25 -10.64 -14.69
C LYS A 11 -17.11 -11.21 -16.10
N ARG A 12 -16.26 -10.61 -16.94
CA ARG A 12 -16.00 -11.12 -18.30
C ARG A 12 -15.30 -12.47 -18.31
N ILE A 13 -14.31 -12.68 -17.43
CA ILE A 13 -13.63 -13.98 -17.30
C ILE A 13 -14.64 -15.06 -16.90
N ARG A 14 -15.57 -14.76 -15.99
CA ARG A 14 -16.60 -15.72 -15.54
C ARG A 14 -17.64 -16.07 -16.61
N GLN A 15 -17.86 -15.20 -17.59
CA GLN A 15 -18.88 -15.41 -18.62
C GLN A 15 -18.47 -16.43 -19.70
N ALA A 16 -17.18 -16.55 -20.03
CA ALA A 16 -16.73 -17.44 -21.10
C ALA A 16 -15.22 -17.73 -21.08
N GLY A 17 -14.84 -18.79 -21.80
CA GLY A 17 -13.45 -19.11 -22.12
C GLY A 17 -12.78 -20.10 -21.15
N ALA A 18 -11.55 -20.50 -21.47
CA ALA A 18 -10.84 -21.54 -20.74
C ALA A 18 -10.56 -21.18 -19.26
N SER A 19 -10.56 -19.89 -18.92
CA SER A 19 -10.30 -19.38 -17.56
C SER A 19 -11.56 -19.13 -16.73
N GLN A 20 -12.76 -19.49 -17.22
CA GLN A 20 -14.02 -19.20 -16.51
C GLN A 20 -14.08 -19.78 -15.08
N ASN A 21 -13.36 -20.88 -14.83
CA ASN A 21 -13.28 -21.55 -13.54
C ASN A 21 -11.93 -21.31 -12.82
N ALA A 22 -11.06 -20.44 -13.36
CA ALA A 22 -9.79 -20.12 -12.72
C ALA A 22 -10.03 -19.42 -11.37
N ARG A 23 -9.16 -19.62 -10.39
CA ARG A 23 -9.24 -18.85 -9.14
C ARG A 23 -8.89 -17.38 -9.42
N ILE A 24 -9.77 -16.46 -9.07
CA ILE A 24 -9.58 -15.01 -9.24
C ILE A 24 -9.57 -14.37 -7.86
N VAL A 25 -8.48 -13.68 -7.53
CA VAL A 25 -8.27 -13.06 -6.22
C VAL A 25 -8.03 -11.58 -6.44
N ALA A 26 -8.79 -10.73 -5.74
CA ALA A 26 -8.55 -9.30 -5.76
C ALA A 26 -7.23 -9.00 -5.02
N LEU A 27 -6.41 -8.12 -5.57
CA LEU A 27 -5.27 -7.53 -4.85
C LEU A 27 -5.50 -6.03 -4.74
N THR A 28 -5.82 -5.56 -3.54
CA THR A 28 -6.31 -4.20 -3.26
C THR A 28 -5.44 -3.51 -2.21
N ALA A 29 -5.17 -2.21 -2.36
CA ALA A 29 -4.51 -1.42 -1.31
C ALA A 29 -5.40 -1.26 -0.05
N HIS A 30 -6.71 -1.48 -0.19
CA HIS A 30 -7.73 -1.29 0.83
C HIS A 30 -8.72 -2.44 0.86
N VAL A 31 -8.56 -3.35 1.83
CA VAL A 31 -9.52 -4.45 2.06
C VAL A 31 -10.75 -3.97 2.83
N LEU A 32 -10.59 -2.92 3.65
CA LEU A 32 -11.61 -2.47 4.61
C LEU A 32 -12.83 -1.78 3.98
N GLU A 33 -12.75 -1.34 2.72
CA GLU A 33 -13.73 -0.38 2.16
C GLU A 33 -14.51 -0.86 0.96
N ARG A 34 -14.14 -2.03 0.43
CA ARG A 34 -14.98 -2.73 -0.52
C ARG A 34 -15.52 -3.94 0.20
N ASP A 35 -16.80 -3.82 0.58
CA ASP A 35 -17.61 -4.91 1.10
C ASP A 35 -17.27 -6.18 0.31
N ASP A 36 -16.83 -7.24 0.98
CA ASP A 36 -16.45 -8.53 0.35
C ASP A 36 -17.53 -9.01 -0.64
N ARG A 37 -18.76 -8.56 -0.41
CA ARG A 37 -19.90 -8.71 -1.32
C ARG A 37 -19.64 -8.23 -2.73
N ILE A 38 -19.03 -7.06 -2.95
CA ILE A 38 -18.78 -6.51 -4.29
C ILE A 38 -17.84 -7.43 -5.08
N TYR A 39 -16.81 -7.96 -4.41
CA TYR A 39 -15.86 -8.88 -5.04
C TYR A 39 -16.49 -10.25 -5.29
N ALA A 40 -17.27 -10.76 -4.32
CA ALA A 40 -18.02 -12.00 -4.48
C ALA A 40 -19.06 -11.91 -5.61
N GLU A 41 -19.79 -10.80 -5.71
CA GLU A 41 -20.78 -10.52 -6.78
C GLU A 41 -20.12 -10.41 -8.16
N ALA A 42 -18.88 -9.92 -8.23
CA ALA A 42 -18.10 -9.95 -9.47
C ALA A 42 -17.59 -11.36 -9.82
N GLY A 43 -17.69 -12.32 -8.89
CA GLY A 43 -17.25 -13.71 -9.05
C GLY A 43 -15.81 -13.97 -8.61
N MET A 44 -15.23 -13.13 -7.74
CA MET A 44 -13.89 -13.35 -7.18
C MET A 44 -13.95 -14.32 -5.98
N ASP A 45 -12.89 -15.11 -5.81
CA ASP A 45 -12.76 -16.17 -4.81
C ASP A 45 -12.11 -15.70 -3.49
N GLY A 46 -11.53 -14.49 -3.47
CA GLY A 46 -10.89 -13.92 -2.29
C GLY A 46 -10.32 -12.53 -2.53
N VAL A 47 -9.85 -11.89 -1.45
CA VAL A 47 -9.33 -10.51 -1.46
C VAL A 47 -8.04 -10.45 -0.66
N LEU A 48 -6.96 -9.98 -1.25
CA LEU A 48 -5.67 -9.75 -0.60
C LEU A 48 -5.37 -8.26 -0.53
N SER A 49 -4.78 -7.83 0.58
CA SER A 49 -4.27 -6.48 0.75
C SER A 49 -2.93 -6.32 0.02
N LYS A 50 -2.65 -5.10 -0.44
CA LYS A 50 -1.29 -4.65 -0.73
C LYS A 50 -0.68 -4.07 0.56
N PRO A 51 0.63 -4.24 0.80
CA PRO A 51 1.55 -5.07 0.02
C PRO A 51 1.19 -6.55 0.18
N LEU A 52 1.45 -7.34 -0.87
CA LEU A 52 1.08 -8.76 -0.89
C LEU A 52 1.92 -9.54 0.13
N ASP A 53 1.31 -9.97 1.21
CA ASP A 53 1.98 -10.84 2.18
C ASP A 53 2.17 -12.25 1.61
N ARG A 54 3.36 -12.81 1.80
CA ARG A 54 3.72 -14.13 1.24
C ARG A 54 2.92 -15.25 1.87
N GLN A 55 2.63 -15.18 3.18
CA GLN A 55 1.85 -16.20 3.86
C GLN A 55 0.39 -16.15 3.40
N ASP A 56 -0.16 -14.95 3.25
CA ASP A 56 -1.52 -14.76 2.73
C ASP A 56 -1.64 -15.25 1.27
N LEU A 57 -0.63 -14.99 0.42
CA LEU A 57 -0.59 -15.54 -0.94
C LEU A 57 -0.56 -17.07 -0.93
N LEU A 58 0.32 -17.69 -0.12
CA LEU A 58 0.42 -19.15 -0.03
C LEU A 58 -0.89 -19.78 0.46
N ARG A 59 -1.57 -19.15 1.42
CA ARG A 59 -2.88 -19.57 1.93
C ARG A 59 -3.92 -19.59 0.80
N VAL A 60 -3.99 -18.50 0.05
CA VAL A 60 -4.91 -18.37 -1.10
C VAL A 60 -4.60 -19.37 -2.21
N LEU A 61 -3.33 -19.61 -2.52
CA LEU A 61 -2.93 -20.61 -3.52
C LEU A 61 -3.31 -22.04 -3.09
N ARG A 62 -3.24 -22.35 -1.78
CA ARG A 62 -3.67 -23.63 -1.22
C ARG A 62 -5.18 -23.83 -1.18
N GLY A 63 -5.96 -22.77 -1.43
CA GLY A 63 -7.44 -22.82 -1.38
C GLY A 63 -8.01 -22.83 0.02
N GLU A 64 -7.22 -22.39 0.99
CA GLU A 64 -7.68 -22.18 2.35
C GLU A 64 -8.61 -20.97 2.34
N ARG A 65 -9.84 -21.16 2.86
CA ARG A 65 -10.84 -20.08 2.93
C ARG A 65 -10.28 -18.99 3.84
N GLN A 66 -10.27 -17.76 3.34
CA GLN A 66 -9.81 -16.61 4.11
C GLN A 66 -10.77 -16.43 5.29
N ILE A 67 -10.41 -16.96 6.46
CA ILE A 67 -10.93 -16.45 7.71
C ILE A 67 -10.42 -15.01 7.74
N GLN A 68 -11.32 -14.04 7.77
CA GLN A 68 -10.96 -12.64 8.01
C GLN A 68 -10.35 -12.57 9.42
N THR A 69 -9.10 -12.97 9.57
CA THR A 69 -8.24 -12.42 10.60
C THR A 69 -8.06 -10.99 10.17
N ARG A 70 -8.97 -10.12 10.66
CA ARG A 70 -8.80 -8.67 10.82
C ARG A 70 -7.31 -8.42 10.91
N GLN A 71 -6.68 -8.00 9.81
CA GLN A 71 -5.23 -8.06 9.70
C GLN A 71 -4.64 -7.22 10.84
N GLN A 72 -4.15 -7.91 11.87
CA GLN A 72 -3.29 -7.36 12.90
C GLN A 72 -1.84 -7.38 12.37
N HIS A 73 -1.64 -6.91 11.13
CA HIS A 73 -0.35 -6.40 10.69
C HIS A 73 -0.28 -4.96 11.25
N GLY A 74 -0.21 -4.75 12.55
CA GLY A 74 0.94 -5.06 13.39
C GLY A 74 1.46 -3.67 13.81
N HIS A 75 1.46 -3.35 15.10
CA HIS A 75 1.90 -2.05 15.63
C HIS A 75 3.35 -1.67 15.29
N GLU A 76 4.07 -2.55 14.58
CA GLU A 76 5.46 -2.38 14.20
C GLU A 76 5.62 -1.31 13.13
N VAL A 77 6.58 -0.43 13.36
CA VAL A 77 6.91 0.71 12.50
C VAL A 77 7.55 0.23 11.20
N LEU A 78 8.41 -0.80 11.30
CA LEU A 78 9.29 -1.26 10.25
C LEU A 78 9.42 -2.78 10.26
N ASP A 79 9.46 -3.41 9.10
CA ASP A 79 9.94 -4.78 8.93
C ASP A 79 11.48 -4.78 8.83
N GLU A 80 12.16 -4.84 9.98
CA GLU A 80 13.63 -4.87 10.02
C GLU A 80 14.21 -6.07 9.24
N GLY A 81 13.52 -7.20 9.23
CA GLY A 81 13.99 -8.42 8.56
C GLY A 81 13.97 -8.28 7.04
N HIS A 82 12.87 -7.74 6.49
CA HIS A 82 12.75 -7.41 5.07
C HIS A 82 13.76 -6.33 4.67
N LEU A 83 13.83 -5.23 5.42
CA LEU A 83 14.74 -4.14 5.10
C LEU A 83 16.21 -4.59 5.14
N GLY A 84 16.60 -5.40 6.14
CA GLY A 84 17.95 -5.96 6.21
C GLY A 84 18.32 -6.81 4.98
N GLN A 85 17.37 -7.57 4.41
CA GLN A 85 17.59 -8.32 3.17
C GLN A 85 17.77 -7.41 1.95
N VAL A 86 16.94 -6.36 1.84
CA VAL A 86 17.05 -5.34 0.78
C VAL A 86 18.41 -4.66 0.85
N MET A 87 18.81 -4.19 2.03
CA MET A 87 20.11 -3.52 2.23
C MET A 87 21.30 -4.42 1.91
N SER A 88 21.26 -5.68 2.38
CA SER A 88 22.30 -6.66 2.10
C SER A 88 22.47 -6.93 0.60
N SER A 89 21.39 -6.84 -0.17
CA SER A 89 21.41 -7.05 -1.63
C SER A 89 21.91 -5.83 -2.40
N LEU A 90 21.65 -4.61 -1.90
CA LEU A 90 22.02 -3.36 -2.56
C LEU A 90 23.46 -2.94 -2.29
N GLY A 91 23.98 -3.24 -1.09
CA GLY A 91 25.24 -2.71 -0.58
C GLY A 91 25.08 -1.35 0.09
N GLN A 92 26.13 -0.87 0.77
CA GLN A 92 26.06 0.29 1.68
C GLN A 92 25.61 1.59 1.00
N ASP A 93 26.37 2.05 -0.01
CA ASP A 93 26.11 3.34 -0.65
C ASP A 93 24.69 3.42 -1.23
N ARG A 94 24.25 2.35 -1.92
CA ARG A 94 22.91 2.28 -2.51
C ARG A 94 21.79 2.17 -1.47
N SER A 95 22.07 1.57 -0.32
CA SER A 95 21.11 1.53 0.79
C SER A 95 20.92 2.92 1.38
N HIS A 96 22.03 3.65 1.57
CA HIS A 96 22.00 5.04 2.04
C HIS A 96 21.23 5.95 1.08
N ASP A 97 21.54 5.88 -0.21
CA ASP A 97 20.87 6.67 -1.25
C ASP A 97 19.36 6.39 -1.30
N LEU A 98 18.97 5.12 -1.15
CA LEU A 98 17.57 4.71 -1.09
C LEU A 98 16.83 5.34 0.11
N MET A 99 17.43 5.31 1.30
CA MET A 99 16.82 5.87 2.51
C MET A 99 16.75 7.40 2.45
N GLN A 100 17.79 8.06 1.93
CA GLN A 100 17.76 9.50 1.70
C GLN A 100 16.70 9.90 0.68
N GLY A 101 16.62 9.19 -0.46
CA GLY A 101 15.63 9.43 -1.50
C GLY A 101 14.20 9.30 -0.97
N LEU A 102 13.90 8.19 -0.28
CA LEU A 102 12.62 7.99 0.39
C LEU A 102 12.29 9.14 1.36
N GLY A 103 13.27 9.57 2.16
CA GLY A 103 13.06 10.66 3.10
C GLY A 103 12.73 11.99 2.44
N GLN A 104 13.42 12.31 1.35
CA GLN A 104 13.16 13.52 0.56
C GLN A 104 11.77 13.49 -0.09
N GLU A 105 11.38 12.33 -0.64
CA GLU A 105 10.06 12.16 -1.24
C GLU A 105 8.95 12.35 -0.19
N ILE A 106 9.06 11.72 0.99
CA ILE A 106 8.05 11.85 2.05
C ILE A 106 7.99 13.28 2.58
N ASP A 107 9.14 13.92 2.84
CA ASP A 107 9.19 15.31 3.30
C ASP A 107 8.51 16.25 2.28
N ALA A 108 8.67 16.00 0.97
CA ALA A 108 7.99 16.74 -0.09
C ALA A 108 6.46 16.50 -0.10
N LEU A 109 6.02 15.25 0.09
CA LEU A 109 4.60 14.92 0.22
C LEU A 109 3.96 15.66 1.40
N MET A 110 4.63 15.74 2.55
CA MET A 110 4.12 16.46 3.73
C MET A 110 3.90 17.95 3.44
N ILE A 111 4.82 18.60 2.75
CA ILE A 111 4.64 20.01 2.32
C ILE A 111 3.44 20.12 1.40
N ARG A 112 3.35 19.24 0.40
CA ARG A 112 2.29 19.25 -0.59
C ARG A 112 0.90 19.06 0.03
N LEU A 113 0.74 18.20 1.03
CA LEU A 113 -0.54 17.97 1.70
C LEU A 113 -1.16 19.26 2.29
N LYS A 114 -0.33 20.26 2.65
CA LYS A 114 -0.82 21.57 3.12
C LYS A 114 -1.21 22.53 2.00
N GLU A 115 -0.62 22.36 0.83
CA GLU A 115 -0.69 23.34 -0.26
C GLU A 115 -1.73 22.98 -1.32
N VAL A 116 -2.08 21.68 -1.44
CA VAL A 116 -3.03 21.21 -2.44
C VAL A 116 -4.45 21.67 -2.12
N ASP A 117 -5.04 22.40 -3.06
CA ASP A 117 -6.49 22.60 -3.13
C ASP A 117 -7.12 21.38 -3.82
N MET A 118 -7.92 20.63 -3.07
CA MET A 118 -8.66 19.46 -3.56
C MET A 118 -9.72 19.80 -4.62
N SER A 119 -10.09 21.07 -4.78
CA SER A 119 -10.98 21.55 -5.84
C SER A 119 -10.27 21.77 -7.18
N SER A 120 -8.94 21.67 -7.20
CA SER A 120 -8.11 21.93 -8.37
C SER A 120 -7.71 20.64 -9.11
N PRO A 121 -7.28 20.73 -10.39
CA PRO A 121 -6.74 19.58 -11.14
C PRO A 121 -5.53 18.90 -10.47
N CYS A 122 -4.89 19.54 -9.49
CA CYS A 122 -3.75 19.01 -8.74
C CYS A 122 -4.10 17.78 -7.89
N ALA A 123 -5.38 17.57 -7.54
CA ALA A 123 -5.83 16.41 -6.77
C ALA A 123 -5.45 15.06 -7.43
N ALA A 124 -5.54 14.98 -8.77
CA ALA A 124 -5.14 13.78 -9.50
C ALA A 124 -3.63 13.51 -9.40
N SER A 125 -2.81 14.57 -9.35
CA SER A 125 -1.37 14.43 -9.15
C SER A 125 -1.03 13.98 -7.74
N LEU A 126 -1.76 14.46 -6.72
CA LEU A 126 -1.58 14.02 -5.33
C LEU A 126 -1.87 12.52 -5.18
N MET A 127 -2.96 12.03 -5.78
CA MET A 127 -3.31 10.61 -5.72
C MET A 127 -2.21 9.73 -6.32
N ALA A 128 -1.65 10.12 -7.47
CA ALA A 128 -0.55 9.38 -8.10
C ALA A 128 0.73 9.38 -7.25
N GLU A 129 1.00 10.47 -6.53
CA GLU A 129 2.16 10.59 -5.65
C GLU A 129 2.01 9.78 -4.37
N VAL A 130 0.83 9.80 -3.73
CA VAL A 130 0.52 8.94 -2.59
C VAL A 130 0.66 7.47 -2.99
N HIS A 131 0.17 7.09 -4.18
CA HIS A 131 0.34 5.74 -4.72
C HIS A 131 1.82 5.36 -4.88
N SER A 132 2.63 6.26 -5.48
CA SER A 132 4.07 6.05 -5.64
C SER A 132 4.76 5.90 -4.28
N MET A 133 4.37 6.74 -3.31
CA MET A 133 4.92 6.73 -1.96
C MET A 133 4.61 5.44 -1.20
N ALA A 134 3.39 4.92 -1.34
CA ALA A 134 3.03 3.62 -0.79
C ALA A 134 3.92 2.51 -1.39
N GLY A 135 4.23 2.59 -2.69
CA GLY A 135 5.21 1.71 -3.33
C GLY A 135 6.60 1.80 -2.68
N SER A 136 7.13 3.01 -2.50
CA SER A 136 8.44 3.25 -1.88
C SER A 136 8.48 2.77 -0.42
N ALA A 137 7.44 3.06 0.37
CA ALA A 137 7.30 2.62 1.76
C ALA A 137 7.21 1.09 1.88
N ALA A 138 6.52 0.42 0.96
CA ALA A 138 6.46 -1.04 0.89
C ALA A 138 7.83 -1.65 0.59
N MET A 139 8.61 -1.03 -0.30
CA MET A 139 9.93 -1.51 -0.70
C MET A 139 10.89 -1.58 0.49
N VAL A 140 10.88 -0.57 1.37
CA VAL A 140 11.70 -0.55 2.59
C VAL A 140 11.04 -1.22 3.81
N GLY A 141 9.82 -1.75 3.66
CA GLY A 141 9.11 -2.40 4.76
C GLY A 141 8.59 -1.44 5.84
N ALA A 142 8.34 -0.16 5.53
CA ALA A 142 7.80 0.84 6.46
C ALA A 142 6.30 0.61 6.72
N ARG A 143 5.98 -0.43 7.51
CA ARG A 143 4.62 -0.98 7.67
C ARG A 143 3.58 0.04 8.15
N LYS A 144 3.89 0.79 9.20
CA LYS A 144 2.95 1.76 9.79
C LYS A 144 2.68 2.95 8.87
N LEU A 145 3.73 3.46 8.23
CA LEU A 145 3.63 4.51 7.23
C LEU A 145 2.83 4.04 6.02
N LEU A 146 3.15 2.85 5.49
CA LEU A 146 2.45 2.25 4.36
C LEU A 146 0.95 2.07 4.62
N GLY A 147 0.58 1.60 5.81
CA GLY A 147 -0.84 1.52 6.20
C GLY A 147 -1.52 2.88 6.11
N SER A 148 -0.89 3.93 6.68
CA SER A 148 -1.48 5.28 6.67
C SER A 148 -1.52 5.90 5.27
N LEU A 149 -0.53 5.63 4.41
CA LEU A 149 -0.54 6.08 3.02
C LEU A 149 -1.62 5.38 2.19
N ASN A 150 -1.81 4.08 2.40
CA ASN A 150 -2.92 3.35 1.79
C ASN A 150 -4.26 3.95 2.25
N ASP A 151 -4.40 4.27 3.54
CA ASP A 151 -5.65 4.83 4.10
C ASP A 151 -5.99 6.18 3.47
N LEU A 152 -4.98 7.04 3.30
CA LEU A 152 -5.10 8.29 2.56
C LEU A 152 -5.45 8.04 1.08
N GLU A 153 -4.78 7.10 0.40
CA GLU A 153 -5.06 6.74 -0.98
C GLU A 153 -6.52 6.30 -1.16
N GLY A 154 -7.03 5.46 -0.25
CA GLY A 154 -8.42 5.01 -0.25
C GLY A 154 -9.41 6.16 -0.08
N GLU A 155 -9.09 7.15 0.78
CA GLU A 155 -9.96 8.31 0.98
C GLU A 155 -9.96 9.24 -0.24
N LEU A 156 -8.81 9.39 -0.91
CA LEU A 156 -8.70 10.13 -2.17
C LEU A 156 -9.47 9.42 -3.31
N GLU A 157 -9.40 8.09 -3.41
CA GLU A 157 -10.09 7.30 -4.44
C GLU A 157 -11.62 7.31 -4.30
N ARG A 158 -12.14 7.31 -3.07
CA ARG A 158 -13.59 7.28 -2.81
C ARG A 158 -14.32 8.50 -3.34
N GLY A 159 -13.62 9.63 -3.47
CA GLY A 159 -14.20 10.90 -3.87
C GLY A 159 -15.07 11.49 -2.76
N GLY A 160 -14.76 12.71 -2.34
CA GLY A 160 -15.42 13.37 -1.22
C GLY A 160 -14.59 14.53 -0.68
N GLU A 161 -15.06 15.14 0.40
CA GLU A 161 -14.29 16.15 1.13
C GLU A 161 -13.19 15.43 1.94
N VAL A 162 -11.95 15.52 1.47
CA VAL A 162 -10.78 14.94 2.14
C VAL A 162 -10.08 16.04 2.93
N ASP A 163 -9.99 15.86 4.25
CA ASP A 163 -9.27 16.79 5.12
C ASP A 163 -7.76 16.48 5.08
N LEU A 164 -7.05 17.12 4.15
CA LEU A 164 -5.61 16.95 3.99
C LEU A 164 -4.80 17.47 5.18
N ASN A 165 -5.31 18.44 5.94
CA ASN A 165 -4.62 18.95 7.13
C ASN A 165 -4.64 17.91 8.25
N ARG A 166 -5.78 17.22 8.44
CA ARG A 166 -5.86 16.07 9.35
C ARG A 166 -4.87 14.98 8.95
N TRP A 167 -4.75 14.68 7.66
CA TRP A 167 -3.80 13.66 7.17
C TRP A 167 -2.35 14.08 7.35
N HIS A 168 -2.03 15.32 7.06
CA HIS A 168 -0.72 15.88 7.37
C HIS A 168 -0.36 15.68 8.84
N ASP A 169 -1.24 16.10 9.76
CA ASP A 169 -0.96 16.02 11.20
C ASP A 169 -0.89 14.57 11.71
N HIS A 170 -1.66 13.65 11.10
CA HIS A 170 -1.58 12.21 11.38
C HIS A 170 -0.29 11.56 10.90
N LEU A 171 0.20 11.94 9.71
CA LEU A 171 1.38 11.35 9.08
C LEU A 171 2.70 11.81 9.74
N ILE A 172 2.78 13.02 10.30
CA ILE A 172 4.00 13.54 10.95
C ILE A 172 4.58 12.56 11.99
N PRO A 173 3.86 12.18 13.06
CA PRO A 173 4.45 11.34 14.10
C PRO A 173 4.83 9.95 13.57
N ILE A 174 4.08 9.42 12.60
CA ILE A 174 4.35 8.14 11.96
C ILE A 174 5.63 8.21 11.13
N TRP A 175 5.81 9.30 10.38
CA TRP A 175 7.01 9.51 9.60
C TRP A 175 8.24 9.71 10.49
N GLN A 176 8.12 10.50 11.57
CA GLN A 176 9.22 10.69 12.53
C GLN A 176 9.68 9.36 13.14
N GLU A 177 8.74 8.53 13.57
CA GLU A 177 9.01 7.20 14.12
C GLU A 177 9.65 6.28 13.07
N THR A 178 9.13 6.29 11.83
CA THR A 178 9.67 5.52 10.70
C THR A 178 11.10 5.93 10.37
N ARG A 179 11.38 7.23 10.27
CA ARG A 179 12.71 7.77 9.97
C ARG A 179 13.73 7.42 11.05
N GLN A 180 13.32 7.46 12.32
CA GLN A 180 14.17 7.00 13.43
C GLN A 180 14.51 5.52 13.32
N ALA A 181 13.52 4.67 13.01
CA ALA A 181 13.73 3.24 12.83
C ALA A 181 14.65 2.92 11.64
N LEU A 182 14.47 3.60 10.50
CA LEU A 182 15.33 3.46 9.32
C LEU A 182 16.79 3.80 9.65
N ASN A 183 17.03 4.96 10.25
CA ASN A 183 18.39 5.41 10.62
C ASN A 183 19.03 4.48 11.66
N ALA A 184 18.25 3.98 12.62
CA ALA A 184 18.75 3.06 13.63
C ALA A 184 19.18 1.71 13.04
N LEU A 185 18.45 1.21 12.02
CA LEU A 185 18.83 -0.01 11.33
C LEU A 185 20.05 0.21 10.42
N GLU A 186 20.11 1.33 9.71
CA GLU A 186 21.28 1.70 8.90
C GLU A 186 22.57 1.70 9.71
N ALA A 187 22.55 2.34 10.89
CA ALA A 187 23.70 2.40 11.79
C ALA A 187 24.05 1.06 12.48
N ARG A 188 23.19 0.05 12.39
CA ARG A 188 23.46 -1.31 12.91
C ARG A 188 24.05 -2.24 11.86
N VAL A 189 23.75 -1.98 10.58
CA VAL A 189 24.21 -2.81 9.45
C VAL A 189 25.64 -2.45 9.03
N TYR A 190 26.09 -1.24 9.35
CA TYR A 190 27.43 -0.70 9.00
C TYR A 190 28.11 -0.07 10.22
#